data_AF-A0A920B6H8-F1
#
_entry.id   AF-A0A920B6H8-F1
#
_cell.length_a   1.000
_cell.length_b   1.000
_cell.length_c   1.000
_cell.angle_alpha   90.00
_cell.angle_beta   90.00
_cell.angle_gamma   90.00
#
_symmetry.space_group_name_H-M   'P 1'
#
loop_
_entity.id
_entity.type
_entity.pdbx_description
1 polymer ?
#
loop_
_entity_poly.entity_id
_entity_poly.type
_entity_poly.pdbx_seq_one_letter_code
_entity_poly.pdbx_strand_id
1 'polypeptide(L)'
;MCGRYYKNHLPNYGVFDEKRYFQTGNEFFSFEYKKTKIAISICEDIWVNDKKFKKYLEDNPAKALINISASPYSIKKEKLRFKKVSNFAKKNQIDVLYCNLVGGQDELIFDGSSMAVSNQGKLIHKALSFKEENKIINYPLRSKKIRKIPPNNIDSIFNALVLGVKDYVTKNNFTKVVIGISGGIDSALVSAISKVALGGKNIYGFALPSEYNSDESLKLAKTLSDNLGFKLGELSIKKIFNENISLLYSTLFKDLKWDIAEENLQSRIRSNLLMAISNKFNYLLLSTGNKSEMSVGYSTIYGDLSGGLAPLKDIPKTLVYKIAKFYNKKYPNSKIPLGIINREPSAELRPNQKDSDSLPPYEDLDKILYLYVENFLSINEIFIATKIEKKIIKKIVDLIDKNEFKRRQGPPGIKVTNVAFGKDRRFPITNGFKNY
;
A
#
# COMPACT_ATOMS: atom_id res chain seq x y z
N MET A 1 -8.53 39.45 13.74
CA MET A 1 -9.80 39.09 13.08
C MET A 1 -9.86 37.57 12.97
N CYS A 2 -10.93 36.95 13.46
CA CYS A 2 -11.16 35.51 13.34
C CYS A 2 -12.28 35.28 12.33
N GLY A 3 -12.19 34.22 11.54
CA GLY A 3 -13.22 33.86 10.57
C GLY A 3 -13.35 32.34 10.43
N ARG A 4 -14.37 31.91 9.70
CA ARG A 4 -14.63 30.49 9.40
C ARG A 4 -14.66 30.28 7.89
N TYR A 5 -14.23 29.10 7.47
CA TYR A 5 -14.29 28.67 6.09
C TYR A 5 -14.78 27.22 6.06
N TYR A 6 -15.81 26.96 5.25
CA TYR A 6 -16.35 25.63 5.03
C TYR A 6 -15.92 25.15 3.63
N LYS A 7 -15.50 23.89 3.52
CA LYS A 7 -15.04 23.31 2.25
C LYS A 7 -16.15 23.34 1.21
N ASN A 8 -15.86 23.84 0.01
CA ASN A 8 -16.86 24.02 -1.04
C ASN A 8 -16.93 22.79 -1.98
N HIS A 9 -15.83 22.05 -2.14
CA HIS A 9 -15.79 20.87 -2.99
C HIS A 9 -15.57 19.61 -2.14
N LEU A 10 -16.62 18.80 -2.01
CA LEU A 10 -16.60 17.55 -1.23
C LEU A 10 -16.32 16.34 -2.15
N PRO A 11 -15.09 15.79 -2.19
CA PRO A 11 -14.79 14.61 -2.99
C PRO A 11 -15.61 13.40 -2.53
N ASN A 12 -16.19 12.70 -3.50
CA ASN A 12 -16.99 11.50 -3.30
C ASN A 12 -16.61 10.39 -4.30
N TYR A 13 -15.30 10.24 -4.51
CA TYR A 13 -14.68 9.30 -5.43
C TYR A 13 -13.40 8.73 -4.82
N GLY A 14 -13.00 7.54 -5.29
CA GLY A 14 -11.85 6.81 -4.74
C GLY A 14 -12.04 6.48 -3.26
N VAL A 15 -11.13 6.97 -2.42
CA VAL A 15 -11.13 6.72 -0.98
C VAL A 15 -12.02 7.68 -0.16
N PHE A 16 -12.61 8.69 -0.79
CA PHE A 16 -13.40 9.73 -0.13
C PHE A 16 -14.90 9.53 -0.34
N ASP A 17 -15.66 9.68 0.73
CA ASP A 17 -17.13 9.72 0.75
C ASP A 17 -17.62 10.98 1.51
N GLU A 18 -17.01 12.15 1.26
CA GLU A 18 -17.24 13.35 2.10
C GLU A 18 -18.70 13.85 2.07
N LYS A 19 -19.42 13.65 0.95
CA LYS A 19 -20.84 14.03 0.83
C LYS A 19 -21.76 13.23 1.76
N ARG A 20 -21.28 12.13 2.34
CA ARG A 20 -22.00 11.37 3.38
C ARG A 20 -22.01 12.10 4.72
N TYR A 21 -20.97 12.89 5.02
CA TYR A 21 -20.74 13.45 6.36
C TYR A 21 -20.96 14.97 6.42
N PHE A 22 -20.74 15.67 5.30
CA PHE A 22 -20.70 17.12 5.29
C PHE A 22 -21.64 17.73 4.24
N GLN A 23 -22.11 18.94 4.55
CA GLN A 23 -22.73 19.84 3.59
C GLN A 23 -21.66 20.76 2.98
N THR A 24 -21.87 21.16 1.73
CA THR A 24 -20.96 22.10 1.05
C THR A 24 -21.01 23.48 1.69
N GLY A 25 -19.85 24.13 1.79
CA GLY A 25 -19.79 25.58 2.00
C GLY A 25 -20.41 26.35 0.81
N ASN A 26 -20.79 27.59 1.07
CA ASN A 26 -21.36 28.53 0.10
C ASN A 26 -20.66 29.90 0.09
N GLU A 27 -19.72 30.13 1.01
CA GLU A 27 -18.99 31.38 1.17
C GLU A 27 -17.47 31.15 1.03
N PHE A 28 -16.77 32.18 0.55
CA PHE A 28 -15.32 32.21 0.49
C PHE A 28 -14.77 33.23 1.50
N PHE A 29 -13.58 32.96 2.02
CA PHE A 29 -13.01 33.75 3.09
C PHE A 29 -11.60 34.21 2.75
N SER A 30 -11.34 35.50 3.01
CA SER A 30 -10.02 36.11 3.01
C SER A 30 -9.93 37.12 4.13
N PHE A 31 -8.73 37.33 4.64
CA PHE A 31 -8.46 38.26 5.73
C PHE A 31 -7.19 39.04 5.47
N GLU A 32 -7.04 40.19 6.14
CA GLU A 32 -5.82 40.98 6.05
C GLU A 32 -4.90 40.71 7.25
N TYR A 33 -3.62 40.49 6.97
CA TYR A 33 -2.58 40.38 7.98
C TYR A 33 -1.31 41.09 7.51
N LYS A 34 -0.80 42.02 8.32
CA LYS A 34 0.39 42.84 7.99
C LYS A 34 0.33 43.42 6.56
N LYS A 35 -0.80 44.05 6.20
CA LYS A 35 -1.05 44.65 4.86
C LYS A 35 -1.08 43.66 3.70
N THR A 36 -1.21 42.36 3.97
CA THR A 36 -1.34 41.30 2.96
C THR A 36 -2.71 40.66 3.09
N LYS A 37 -3.51 40.68 2.00
CA LYS A 37 -4.77 39.95 1.93
C LYS A 37 -4.51 38.47 1.59
N ILE A 38 -5.00 37.57 2.43
CA ILE A 38 -4.75 36.13 2.39
C ILE A 38 -6.09 35.40 2.26
N ALA A 39 -6.23 34.55 1.23
CA ALA A 39 -7.38 33.68 1.04
C ALA A 39 -7.17 32.30 1.68
N ILE A 40 -8.27 31.64 2.05
CA ILE A 40 -8.26 30.27 2.60
C ILE A 40 -8.98 29.32 1.63
N SER A 41 -8.51 28.08 1.56
CA SER A 41 -9.24 26.97 0.93
C SER A 41 -8.88 25.63 1.58
N ILE A 42 -9.69 24.59 1.34
CA ILE A 42 -9.46 23.26 1.91
C ILE A 42 -9.36 22.23 0.79
N CYS A 43 -8.20 21.59 0.69
CA CYS A 43 -7.91 20.45 -0.19
C CYS A 43 -8.49 20.58 -1.60
N GLU A 44 -9.57 19.86 -1.90
CA GLU A 44 -10.22 19.73 -3.22
C GLU A 44 -10.64 21.06 -3.85
N ASP A 45 -10.85 22.11 -3.04
CA ASP A 45 -11.27 23.43 -3.53
C ASP A 45 -10.35 24.02 -4.61
N ILE A 46 -9.04 23.76 -4.55
CA ILE A 46 -8.08 24.21 -5.58
C ILE A 46 -7.91 23.22 -6.75
N TRP A 47 -8.52 22.04 -6.67
CA TRP A 47 -8.45 21.00 -7.70
C TRP A 47 -9.49 21.21 -8.80
N VAL A 48 -10.61 21.81 -8.43
CA VAL A 48 -11.76 22.13 -9.27
C VAL A 48 -11.62 23.53 -9.84
N ASN A 49 -12.02 23.71 -11.11
CA ASN A 49 -12.07 25.01 -11.73
C ASN A 49 -13.38 25.73 -11.35
N ASP A 50 -13.47 26.19 -10.11
CA ASP A 50 -14.65 26.87 -9.59
C ASP A 50 -14.71 28.33 -10.06
N LYS A 51 -15.71 28.64 -10.89
CA LYS A 51 -15.94 30.00 -11.40
C LYS A 51 -16.30 30.98 -10.29
N LYS A 52 -17.04 30.55 -9.26
CA LYS A 52 -17.44 31.40 -8.13
C LYS A 52 -16.21 31.76 -7.30
N PHE A 53 -15.33 30.80 -7.02
CA PHE A 53 -14.10 31.07 -6.29
C PHE A 53 -13.16 31.98 -7.07
N LYS A 54 -13.04 31.77 -8.38
CA LYS A 54 -12.28 32.66 -9.27
C LYS A 54 -12.81 34.10 -9.22
N LYS A 55 -14.13 34.28 -9.39
CA LYS A 55 -14.76 35.60 -9.32
C LYS A 55 -14.55 36.26 -7.95
N TYR A 56 -14.66 35.49 -6.86
CA TYR A 56 -14.36 35.98 -5.53
C TYR A 56 -12.92 36.52 -5.42
N LEU A 57 -11.93 35.80 -5.92
CA LEU A 57 -10.52 36.24 -5.90
C LEU A 57 -10.27 37.47 -6.78
N GLU A 58 -11.03 37.65 -7.86
CA GLU A 58 -10.99 38.86 -8.70
C GLU A 58 -11.55 40.08 -7.95
N ASP A 59 -12.70 39.91 -7.30
CA ASP A 59 -13.36 40.97 -6.52
C ASP A 59 -12.62 41.24 -5.19
N ASN A 60 -11.86 40.26 -4.71
CA ASN A 60 -11.09 40.31 -3.47
C ASN A 60 -9.63 39.91 -3.74
N PRO A 61 -8.79 40.80 -4.30
CA PRO A 61 -7.46 40.46 -4.81
C PRO A 61 -6.48 40.08 -3.70
N ALA A 62 -6.54 38.82 -3.28
CA ALA A 62 -5.61 38.23 -2.33
C ALA A 62 -4.24 38.03 -2.98
N LYS A 63 -3.17 38.27 -2.22
CA LYS A 63 -1.79 38.07 -2.69
C LYS A 63 -1.25 36.69 -2.35
N ALA A 64 -1.85 36.02 -1.37
CA ALA A 64 -1.52 34.66 -0.97
C ALA A 64 -2.78 33.84 -0.68
N LEU A 65 -2.69 32.54 -0.86
CA LEU A 65 -3.71 31.55 -0.48
C LEU A 65 -3.08 30.46 0.38
N ILE A 66 -3.71 30.16 1.51
CA ILE A 66 -3.39 29.00 2.34
C ILE A 66 -4.37 27.89 1.97
N ASN A 67 -3.84 26.75 1.53
CA ASN A 67 -4.61 25.54 1.30
C ASN A 67 -4.25 24.49 2.37
N ILE A 68 -5.25 24.08 3.15
CA ILE A 68 -5.11 23.04 4.18
C ILE A 68 -5.58 21.72 3.59
N SER A 69 -4.74 20.68 3.62
CA SER A 69 -4.97 19.44 2.90
C SER A 69 -4.74 18.19 3.75
N ALA A 70 -5.57 17.18 3.50
CA ALA A 70 -5.34 15.79 3.85
C ALA A 70 -5.37 14.97 2.55
N SER A 71 -4.32 15.14 1.74
CA SER A 71 -4.19 14.52 0.42
C SER A 71 -3.39 13.22 0.53
N PRO A 72 -4.02 12.04 0.38
CA PRO A 72 -3.35 10.76 0.52
C PRO A 72 -2.36 10.53 -0.63
N TYR A 73 -1.32 9.78 -0.33
CA TYR A 73 -0.27 9.36 -1.23
C TYR A 73 -0.81 8.37 -2.27
N SER A 74 -0.32 8.52 -3.49
CA SER A 74 -0.21 7.45 -4.47
C SER A 74 1.04 7.69 -5.30
N ILE A 75 1.53 6.65 -5.97
CA ILE A 75 2.72 6.73 -6.82
C ILE A 75 2.64 7.80 -7.91
N LYS A 76 1.46 8.34 -8.27
CA LYS A 76 1.31 9.44 -9.23
C LYS A 76 0.90 10.78 -8.57
N LYS A 77 0.48 10.77 -7.30
CA LYS A 77 -0.20 11.91 -6.68
C LYS A 77 0.69 13.14 -6.49
N GLU A 78 1.96 12.95 -6.11
CA GLU A 78 2.85 14.09 -5.85
C GLU A 78 3.02 15.02 -7.06
N LYS A 79 3.34 14.43 -8.23
CA LYS A 79 3.46 15.18 -9.50
C LYS A 79 2.15 15.86 -9.88
N LEU A 80 1.02 15.15 -9.72
CA LEU A 80 -0.31 15.68 -10.01
C LEU A 80 -0.66 16.87 -9.10
N ARG A 81 -0.37 16.74 -7.80
CA ARG A 81 -0.58 17.78 -6.78
C ARG A 81 0.21 19.03 -7.13
N PHE A 82 1.51 18.91 -7.41
CA PHE A 82 2.32 20.06 -7.82
C PHE A 82 1.76 20.72 -9.10
N LYS A 83 1.38 19.94 -10.11
CA LYS A 83 0.77 20.47 -11.35
C LYS A 83 -0.52 21.25 -11.06
N LYS A 84 -1.39 20.73 -10.19
CA LYS A 84 -2.65 21.38 -9.80
C LYS A 84 -2.41 22.68 -9.04
N VAL A 85 -1.55 22.66 -8.02
CA VAL A 85 -1.19 23.84 -7.23
C VAL A 85 -0.52 24.91 -8.10
N SER A 86 0.44 24.53 -8.94
CA SER A 86 1.12 25.43 -9.89
C SER A 86 0.15 26.08 -10.87
N ASN A 87 -0.77 25.30 -11.45
CA ASN A 87 -1.74 25.83 -12.40
C ASN A 87 -2.73 26.78 -11.73
N PHE A 88 -3.18 26.46 -10.51
CA PHE A 88 -4.03 27.34 -9.73
C PHE A 88 -3.33 28.68 -9.43
N ALA A 89 -2.08 28.63 -8.98
CA ALA A 89 -1.29 29.83 -8.66
C ALA A 89 -1.12 30.74 -9.89
N LYS A 90 -0.72 30.17 -11.04
CA LYS A 90 -0.59 30.89 -12.32
C LYS A 90 -1.89 31.52 -12.79
N LYS A 91 -2.97 30.76 -12.76
CA LYS A 91 -4.25 31.20 -13.32
C LYS A 91 -4.84 32.38 -12.54
N ASN A 92 -4.67 32.37 -11.22
CA ASN A 92 -5.24 33.39 -10.33
C ASN A 92 -4.21 34.44 -9.88
N GLN A 93 -2.98 34.40 -10.41
CA GLN A 93 -1.90 35.33 -10.08
C GLN A 93 -1.66 35.48 -8.56
N ILE A 94 -1.74 34.36 -7.82
CA ILE A 94 -1.69 34.30 -6.36
C ILE A 94 -0.62 33.32 -5.88
N ASP A 95 0.12 33.68 -4.83
CA ASP A 95 1.04 32.73 -4.17
C ASP A 95 0.23 31.68 -3.40
N VAL A 96 0.64 30.40 -3.43
CA VAL A 96 -0.05 29.31 -2.74
C VAL A 96 0.86 28.63 -1.71
N LEU A 97 0.41 28.62 -0.47
CA LEU A 97 0.97 27.84 0.64
C LEU A 97 0.08 26.60 0.83
N TYR A 98 0.55 25.46 0.34
CA TYR A 98 -0.15 24.18 0.42
C TYR A 98 0.42 23.38 1.61
N CYS A 99 -0.39 23.21 2.65
CA CYS A 99 -0.04 22.45 3.86
C CYS A 99 -0.78 21.12 3.85
N ASN A 100 -0.04 20.01 3.84
CA ASN A 100 -0.61 18.66 3.79
C ASN A 100 -0.31 17.87 5.06
N LEU A 101 -1.26 17.04 5.47
CA LEU A 101 -1.08 16.02 6.50
C LEU A 101 0.08 15.07 6.14
N VAL A 102 0.75 14.53 7.17
CA VAL A 102 1.72 13.44 7.07
C VAL A 102 1.41 12.37 8.12
N GLY A 103 1.57 11.11 7.75
CA GLY A 103 1.32 9.96 8.64
C GLY A 103 0.47 8.86 7.98
N GLY A 104 0.50 7.67 8.54
CA GLY A 104 -0.42 6.57 8.20
C GLY A 104 -1.72 6.63 9.01
N GLN A 105 -2.84 6.36 8.35
CA GLN A 105 -4.15 6.18 8.96
C GLN A 105 -4.86 5.03 8.25
N ASP A 106 -4.99 3.91 8.95
CA ASP A 106 -5.51 2.64 8.39
C ASP A 106 -4.79 2.27 7.09
N GLU A 107 -5.51 2.22 5.96
CA GLU A 107 -4.96 1.88 4.64
C GLU A 107 -4.25 3.08 3.97
N LEU A 108 -4.51 4.31 4.42
CA LEU A 108 -4.04 5.52 3.76
C LEU A 108 -2.73 6.01 4.35
N ILE A 109 -1.84 6.46 3.47
CA ILE A 109 -0.63 7.18 3.85
C ILE A 109 -0.78 8.62 3.39
N PHE A 110 -0.53 9.57 4.26
CA PHE A 110 -0.36 10.97 3.91
C PHE A 110 1.14 11.27 3.86
N ASP A 111 1.61 11.75 2.71
CA ASP A 111 3.04 11.93 2.46
C ASP A 111 3.60 13.25 2.98
N GLY A 112 2.77 14.15 3.50
CA GLY A 112 3.18 15.54 3.74
C GLY A 112 3.51 16.20 2.41
N SER A 113 4.79 16.46 2.17
CA SER A 113 5.26 17.11 0.94
C SER A 113 4.58 18.47 0.71
N SER A 114 4.32 19.20 1.81
CA SER A 114 3.80 20.57 1.79
C SER A 114 4.66 21.46 0.88
N MET A 115 4.06 22.45 0.22
CA MET A 115 4.76 23.25 -0.78
C MET A 115 4.36 24.72 -0.74
N ALA A 116 5.32 25.59 -1.03
CA ALA A 116 5.08 26.99 -1.33
C ALA A 116 5.31 27.22 -2.82
N VAL A 117 4.32 27.73 -3.52
CA VAL A 117 4.34 27.93 -4.97
C VAL A 117 4.02 29.39 -5.28
N SER A 118 4.85 30.06 -6.06
CA SER A 118 4.65 31.46 -6.40
C SER A 118 3.47 31.65 -7.36
N ASN A 119 2.99 32.88 -7.50
CA ASN A 119 2.01 33.30 -8.51
C ASN A 119 2.43 32.99 -9.96
N GLN A 120 3.73 32.88 -10.25
CA GLN A 120 4.24 32.35 -11.53
C GLN A 120 4.19 30.81 -11.64
N GLY A 121 3.61 30.11 -10.67
CA GLY A 121 3.58 28.64 -10.55
C GLY A 121 4.94 27.99 -10.40
N LYS A 122 5.93 28.70 -9.84
CA LYS A 122 7.25 28.14 -9.55
C LYS A 122 7.26 27.58 -8.13
N LEU A 123 7.80 26.38 -7.95
CA LEU A 123 8.00 25.79 -6.63
C LEU A 123 9.07 26.59 -5.87
N ILE A 124 8.70 27.26 -4.80
CA ILE A 124 9.63 28.05 -3.97
C ILE A 124 10.20 27.19 -2.85
N HIS A 125 9.34 26.34 -2.26
CA HIS A 125 9.74 25.41 -1.21
C HIS A 125 8.95 24.11 -1.27
N LYS A 126 9.57 23.02 -0.83
CA LYS A 126 8.95 21.72 -0.62
C LYS A 126 9.44 21.16 0.72
N ALA A 127 8.50 20.84 1.60
CA ALA A 127 8.75 20.15 2.86
C ALA A 127 9.17 18.69 2.64
N LEU A 128 9.68 18.04 3.68
CA LEU A 128 10.03 16.63 3.66
C LEU A 128 8.81 15.76 3.34
N SER A 129 9.06 14.68 2.58
CA SER A 129 8.06 13.63 2.33
C SER A 129 8.17 12.56 3.41
N PHE A 130 7.02 12.05 3.88
CA PHE A 130 6.89 10.98 4.88
C PHE A 130 7.53 11.29 6.25
N LYS A 131 7.74 12.58 6.55
CA LYS A 131 8.26 13.05 7.84
C LYS A 131 7.49 14.29 8.29
N GLU A 132 7.24 14.36 9.59
CA GLU A 132 6.76 15.58 10.22
C GLU A 132 7.85 16.65 10.17
N GLU A 133 7.48 17.85 9.75
CA GLU A 133 8.39 19.00 9.64
C GLU A 133 7.60 20.28 9.89
N ASN A 134 8.11 21.11 10.80
CA ASN A 134 7.65 22.49 10.96
C ASN A 134 8.59 23.42 10.18
N LYS A 135 8.05 24.09 9.15
CA LYS A 135 8.84 24.97 8.28
C LYS A 135 8.32 26.41 8.27
N ILE A 136 9.19 27.34 8.62
CA ILE A 136 8.93 28.78 8.49
C ILE A 136 9.26 29.22 7.06
N ILE A 137 8.30 29.88 6.40
CA ILE A 137 8.44 30.47 5.07
C ILE A 137 8.22 31.98 5.18
N ASN A 138 9.21 32.75 4.72
CA ASN A 138 9.09 34.21 4.67
C ASN A 138 8.26 34.64 3.46
N TYR A 139 7.32 35.54 3.69
CA TYR A 139 6.49 36.18 2.67
C TYR A 139 6.93 37.64 2.46
N PRO A 140 6.94 38.19 1.22
CA PRO A 140 6.51 37.60 -0.05
C PRO A 140 7.40 36.44 -0.52
N LEU A 141 6.83 35.51 -1.30
CA LEU A 141 7.58 34.35 -1.80
C LEU A 141 8.62 34.79 -2.84
N ARG A 142 9.89 34.85 -2.42
CA ARG A 142 11.01 35.17 -3.32
C ARG A 142 11.60 33.90 -3.92
N SER A 143 11.87 33.95 -5.22
CA SER A 143 12.56 32.89 -5.97
C SER A 143 13.89 32.50 -5.30
N LYS A 144 14.05 31.23 -4.93
CA LYS A 144 15.33 30.62 -4.52
C LYS A 144 15.66 29.45 -5.43
N LYS A 145 16.94 29.06 -5.53
CA LYS A 145 17.35 27.80 -6.18
C LYS A 145 16.59 26.63 -5.53
N ILE A 146 15.83 25.91 -6.34
CA ILE A 146 14.81 24.94 -5.92
C ILE A 146 15.47 23.55 -5.78
N ARG A 147 15.10 22.80 -4.74
CA ARG A 147 15.27 21.33 -4.74
C ARG A 147 14.39 20.74 -5.85
N LYS A 148 14.98 20.16 -6.90
CA LYS A 148 14.22 19.40 -7.90
C LYS A 148 13.32 18.38 -7.19
N ILE A 149 12.05 18.30 -7.59
CA ILE A 149 11.16 17.20 -7.18
C ILE A 149 11.81 15.93 -7.73
N PRO A 150 12.31 15.01 -6.89
CA PRO A 150 12.83 13.74 -7.39
C PRO A 150 11.70 13.03 -8.12
N PRO A 151 11.97 12.29 -9.20
CA PRO A 151 10.93 11.47 -9.80
C PRO A 151 10.37 10.51 -8.75
N ASN A 152 9.04 10.36 -8.70
CA ASN A 152 8.38 9.28 -7.99
C ASN A 152 9.14 7.98 -8.26
N ASN A 153 9.73 7.42 -7.22
CA ASN A 153 10.70 6.36 -7.31
C ASN A 153 10.33 5.26 -6.31
N ILE A 154 11.00 4.13 -6.44
CA ILE A 154 10.84 3.00 -5.51
C ILE A 154 11.08 3.44 -4.04
N ASP A 155 11.89 4.48 -3.82
CA ASP A 155 12.10 5.08 -2.51
C ASP A 155 10.83 5.67 -1.88
N SER A 156 10.01 6.41 -2.64
CA SER A 156 8.75 6.95 -2.10
C SER A 156 7.75 5.85 -1.74
N ILE A 157 7.69 4.77 -2.52
CA ILE A 157 6.87 3.59 -2.22
C ILE A 157 7.38 2.94 -0.93
N PHE A 158 8.68 2.70 -0.82
CA PHE A 158 9.28 2.09 0.37
C PHE A 158 9.03 2.95 1.62
N ASN A 159 9.23 4.27 1.55
CA ASN A 159 8.99 5.15 2.69
C ASN A 159 7.49 5.22 3.07
N ALA A 160 6.57 5.12 2.12
CA ALA A 160 5.14 5.02 2.41
C ALA A 160 4.82 3.72 3.17
N LEU A 161 5.39 2.58 2.75
CA LEU A 161 5.23 1.30 3.44
C LEU A 161 5.81 1.34 4.86
N VAL A 162 7.00 1.91 5.02
CA VAL A 162 7.64 2.09 6.34
C VAL A 162 6.80 2.96 7.26
N LEU A 163 6.32 4.11 6.78
CA LEU A 163 5.47 5.01 7.56
C LEU A 163 4.14 4.34 7.94
N GLY A 164 3.53 3.60 7.01
CA GLY A 164 2.29 2.86 7.28
C GLY A 164 2.44 1.80 8.36
N VAL A 165 3.48 0.97 8.28
CA VAL A 165 3.77 -0.03 9.32
C VAL A 165 4.05 0.65 10.66
N LYS A 166 4.89 1.68 10.68
CA LYS A 166 5.24 2.40 11.92
C LYS A 166 4.01 2.99 12.59
N ASP A 167 3.20 3.74 11.85
CA ASP A 167 2.04 4.44 12.40
C ASP A 167 0.94 3.47 12.80
N TYR A 168 0.68 2.41 12.01
CA TYR A 168 -0.32 1.42 12.37
C TYR A 168 0.04 0.69 13.67
N VAL A 169 1.30 0.31 13.84
CA VAL A 169 1.80 -0.33 15.07
C VAL A 169 1.70 0.62 16.26
N THR A 170 2.29 1.82 16.13
CA THR A 170 2.43 2.74 17.27
C THR A 170 1.11 3.40 17.67
N LYS A 171 0.25 3.80 16.73
CA LYS A 171 -1.05 4.44 17.03
C LYS A 171 -2.07 3.45 17.62
N ASN A 172 -1.86 2.16 17.42
CA ASN A 172 -2.66 1.10 18.05
C ASN A 172 -1.97 0.47 19.28
N ASN A 173 -0.97 1.15 19.85
CA ASN A 173 -0.28 0.75 21.08
C ASN A 173 0.46 -0.61 21.02
N PHE A 174 0.76 -1.11 19.82
CA PHE A 174 1.69 -2.22 19.65
C PHE A 174 3.14 -1.70 19.72
N THR A 175 4.03 -2.54 20.22
CA THR A 175 5.48 -2.22 20.29
C THR A 175 6.32 -3.14 19.42
N LYS A 176 5.79 -4.31 19.04
CA LYS A 176 6.47 -5.32 18.24
C LYS A 176 5.52 -5.99 17.25
N VAL A 177 6.12 -6.66 16.27
CA VAL A 177 5.42 -7.42 15.23
C VAL A 177 5.82 -8.88 15.24
N VAL A 178 4.89 -9.75 14.86
CA VAL A 178 5.13 -11.17 14.57
C VAL A 178 5.00 -11.37 13.06
N ILE A 179 5.91 -12.14 12.47
CA ILE A 179 5.94 -12.41 11.02
C ILE A 179 6.24 -13.89 10.79
N GLY A 180 5.44 -14.56 9.95
CA GLY A 180 5.79 -15.87 9.41
C GLY A 180 6.89 -15.74 8.36
N ILE A 181 8.04 -16.39 8.59
CA ILE A 181 9.20 -16.35 7.71
C ILE A 181 9.25 -17.62 6.87
N SER A 182 8.82 -17.53 5.62
CA SER A 182 8.76 -18.66 4.68
C SER A 182 10.08 -18.93 3.95
N GLY A 183 11.07 -18.02 4.05
CA GLY A 183 12.25 -18.04 3.17
C GLY A 183 11.98 -17.50 1.75
N GLY A 184 10.76 -17.03 1.48
CA GLY A 184 10.37 -16.33 0.25
C GLY A 184 10.54 -14.81 0.33
N ILE A 185 10.42 -14.16 -0.84
CA ILE A 185 10.71 -12.72 -0.96
C ILE A 185 9.71 -11.82 -0.23
N ASP A 186 8.43 -12.20 -0.14
CA ASP A 186 7.41 -11.33 0.45
C ASP A 186 7.60 -11.17 1.96
N SER A 187 7.78 -12.28 2.68
CA SER A 187 8.07 -12.27 4.12
C SER A 187 9.41 -11.57 4.42
N ALA A 188 10.40 -11.73 3.53
CA ALA A 188 11.67 -11.02 3.64
C ALA A 188 11.52 -9.50 3.46
N LEU A 189 10.72 -9.06 2.49
CA LEU A 189 10.47 -7.64 2.28
C LEU A 189 9.64 -7.03 3.43
N VAL A 190 8.63 -7.73 3.94
CA VAL A 190 7.87 -7.29 5.12
C VAL A 190 8.80 -7.14 6.34
N SER A 191 9.74 -8.07 6.52
CA SER A 191 10.75 -7.99 7.58
C SER A 191 11.67 -6.78 7.40
N ALA A 192 12.12 -6.50 6.17
CA ALA A 192 12.95 -5.34 5.84
C ALA A 192 12.22 -4.00 6.07
N ILE A 193 10.94 -3.91 5.68
CA ILE A 193 10.09 -2.73 5.97
C ILE A 193 9.95 -2.55 7.48
N SER A 194 9.63 -3.63 8.20
CA SER A 194 9.45 -3.62 9.66
C SER A 194 10.74 -3.23 10.40
N LYS A 195 11.90 -3.64 9.88
CA LYS A 195 13.22 -3.28 10.42
C LYS A 195 13.43 -1.77 10.36
N VAL A 196 13.08 -1.13 9.26
CA VAL A 196 13.21 0.33 9.13
C VAL A 196 12.14 1.06 9.95
N ALA A 197 10.92 0.52 10.00
CA ALA A 197 9.80 1.12 10.73
C ALA A 197 9.99 1.09 12.27
N LEU A 198 10.46 -0.04 12.80
CA LEU A 198 10.41 -0.35 14.23
C LEU A 198 11.77 -0.74 14.83
N GLY A 199 12.75 -1.11 14.00
CA GLY A 199 14.01 -1.72 14.44
C GLY A 199 13.91 -3.24 14.57
N GLY A 200 15.00 -3.95 14.24
CA GLY A 200 15.03 -5.43 14.16
C GLY A 200 14.68 -6.13 15.47
N LYS A 201 15.09 -5.56 16.61
CA LYS A 201 14.77 -6.07 17.95
C LYS A 201 13.26 -6.11 18.27
N ASN A 202 12.45 -5.38 17.49
CA ASN A 202 11.00 -5.31 17.64
C ASN A 202 10.26 -6.23 16.65
N ILE A 203 10.99 -7.13 15.99
CA ILE A 203 10.43 -8.15 15.10
C ILE A 203 10.66 -9.51 15.76
N TYR A 204 9.61 -10.33 15.80
CA TYR A 204 9.70 -11.75 16.12
C TYR A 204 9.28 -12.55 14.89
N GLY A 205 10.28 -13.08 14.18
CA GLY A 205 10.06 -13.97 13.04
C GLY A 205 9.89 -15.41 13.49
N PHE A 206 9.05 -16.18 12.81
CA PHE A 206 8.95 -17.63 13.01
C PHE A 206 9.04 -18.37 11.68
N ALA A 207 9.96 -19.33 11.59
CA ALA A 207 9.92 -20.37 10.56
C ALA A 207 8.98 -21.48 11.03
N LEU A 208 8.05 -21.90 10.18
CA LEU A 208 7.04 -22.91 10.52
C LEU A 208 7.06 -24.08 9.52
N PRO A 209 8.13 -24.90 9.51
CA PRO A 209 8.33 -25.91 8.48
C PRO A 209 7.35 -27.09 8.61
N SER A 210 6.85 -27.56 7.47
CA SER A 210 6.30 -28.91 7.30
C SER A 210 7.37 -29.82 6.68
N GLU A 211 6.98 -31.02 6.23
CA GLU A 211 7.89 -31.95 5.54
C GLU A 211 8.31 -31.50 4.13
N TYR A 212 7.60 -30.51 3.54
CA TYR A 212 7.87 -30.02 2.19
C TYR A 212 8.82 -28.83 2.15
N ASN A 213 9.11 -28.23 3.30
CA ASN A 213 10.02 -27.08 3.36
C ASN A 213 11.46 -27.55 3.18
N SER A 214 12.20 -26.84 2.32
CA SER A 214 13.60 -27.16 2.05
C SER A 214 14.53 -26.68 3.18
N ASP A 215 15.63 -27.41 3.41
CA ASP A 215 16.70 -26.96 4.31
C ASP A 215 17.27 -25.59 3.89
N GLU A 216 17.25 -25.32 2.58
CA GLU A 216 17.65 -24.03 2.03
C GLU A 216 16.73 -22.89 2.50
N SER A 217 15.41 -23.09 2.50
CA SER A 217 14.45 -22.09 3.01
C SER A 217 14.73 -21.73 4.47
N LEU A 218 15.04 -22.71 5.31
CA LEU A 218 15.38 -22.48 6.72
C LEU A 218 16.72 -21.74 6.89
N LYS A 219 17.75 -22.13 6.13
CA LYS A 219 19.06 -21.43 6.12
C LYS A 219 18.92 -19.97 5.67
N LEU A 220 18.12 -19.72 4.64
CA LEU A 220 17.85 -18.36 4.15
C LEU A 220 17.05 -17.54 5.16
N ALA A 221 16.07 -18.12 5.83
CA ALA A 221 15.33 -17.47 6.91
C ALA A 221 16.25 -17.07 8.07
N LYS A 222 17.17 -17.95 8.46
CA LYS A 222 18.18 -17.67 9.50
C LYS A 222 19.12 -16.54 9.09
N THR A 223 19.66 -16.60 7.87
CA THR A 223 20.53 -15.54 7.32
C THR A 223 19.81 -14.19 7.27
N LEU A 224 18.54 -14.17 6.85
CA LEU A 224 17.71 -12.97 6.86
C LEU A 224 17.57 -12.41 8.29
N SER A 225 17.29 -13.28 9.26
CA SER A 225 17.18 -12.90 10.69
C SER A 225 18.44 -12.23 11.20
N ASP A 226 19.60 -12.80 10.90
CA ASP A 226 20.89 -12.31 11.36
C ASP A 226 21.23 -10.97 10.67
N ASN A 227 21.00 -10.86 9.36
CA ASN A 227 21.23 -9.61 8.60
C ASN A 227 20.34 -8.44 9.06
N LEU A 228 19.07 -8.72 9.38
CA LEU A 228 18.11 -7.70 9.79
C LEU A 228 18.11 -7.46 11.32
N GLY A 229 18.73 -8.35 12.08
CA GLY A 229 18.86 -8.27 13.53
C GLY A 229 17.53 -8.47 14.25
N PHE A 230 16.73 -9.47 13.82
CA PHE A 230 15.51 -9.88 14.52
C PHE A 230 15.66 -11.26 15.17
N LYS A 231 14.74 -11.61 16.08
CA LYS A 231 14.69 -12.95 16.69
C LYS A 231 13.93 -13.90 15.77
N LEU A 232 14.55 -14.99 15.35
CA LEU A 232 13.89 -16.10 14.64
C LEU A 232 13.62 -17.25 15.61
N GLY A 233 12.35 -17.62 15.76
CA GLY A 233 11.94 -18.89 16.34
C GLY A 233 11.65 -19.92 15.26
N GLU A 234 11.67 -21.19 15.63
CA GLU A 234 11.24 -22.29 14.76
C GLU A 234 10.13 -23.07 15.46
N LEU A 235 9.03 -23.30 14.74
CA LEU A 235 7.87 -24.05 15.22
C LEU A 235 7.39 -24.98 14.10
N SER A 236 7.95 -26.18 14.03
CA SER A 236 7.53 -27.15 13.02
C SER A 236 6.04 -27.48 13.16
N ILE A 237 5.32 -27.41 12.03
CA ILE A 237 3.90 -27.78 11.97
C ILE A 237 3.70 -29.25 11.67
N LYS A 238 4.77 -30.02 11.39
CA LYS A 238 4.70 -31.40 10.89
C LYS A 238 3.81 -32.30 11.75
N LYS A 239 4.01 -32.30 13.07
CA LYS A 239 3.22 -33.14 13.98
C LYS A 239 1.73 -32.75 13.96
N ILE A 240 1.44 -31.46 14.11
CA ILE A 240 0.06 -30.94 14.13
C ILE A 240 -0.63 -31.19 12.79
N PHE A 241 0.10 -30.99 11.68
CA PHE A 241 -0.41 -31.25 10.34
C PHE A 241 -0.76 -32.73 10.16
N ASN A 242 0.16 -33.63 10.53
CA ASN A 242 -0.04 -35.07 10.41
C ASN A 242 -1.22 -35.56 11.26
N GLU A 243 -1.35 -35.09 12.50
CA GLU A 243 -2.49 -35.46 13.35
C GLU A 243 -3.83 -34.99 12.76
N ASN A 244 -3.91 -33.74 12.28
CA ASN A 244 -5.13 -33.23 11.66
C ASN A 244 -5.46 -33.97 10.36
N ILE A 245 -4.46 -34.24 9.52
CA ILE A 245 -4.72 -34.88 8.23
C ILE A 245 -5.06 -36.35 8.39
N SER A 246 -4.39 -37.08 9.30
CA SER A 246 -4.74 -38.47 9.63
C SER A 246 -6.16 -38.58 10.16
N LEU A 247 -6.61 -37.65 11.02
CA LEU A 247 -7.99 -37.58 11.46
C LEU A 247 -8.94 -37.47 10.26
N LEU A 248 -8.74 -36.47 9.40
CA LEU A 248 -9.61 -36.23 8.23
C LEU A 248 -9.67 -37.43 7.29
N TYR A 249 -8.53 -38.07 7.00
CA TYR A 249 -8.47 -39.27 6.15
C TYR A 249 -9.13 -40.49 6.79
N SER A 250 -8.94 -40.70 8.09
CA SER A 250 -9.55 -41.82 8.81
C SER A 250 -11.08 -41.70 8.94
N THR A 251 -11.65 -40.49 8.82
CA THR A 251 -13.09 -40.26 9.03
C THR A 251 -13.86 -39.85 7.77
N LEU A 252 -13.41 -38.82 7.05
CA LEU A 252 -14.19 -38.12 6.03
C LEU A 252 -13.57 -38.22 4.63
N PHE A 253 -12.27 -37.99 4.49
CA PHE A 253 -11.61 -37.96 3.19
C PHE A 253 -11.40 -39.37 2.62
N LYS A 254 -11.14 -40.38 3.45
CA LYS A 254 -10.99 -41.79 3.03
C LYS A 254 -9.96 -41.92 1.90
N ASP A 255 -10.35 -42.37 0.72
CA ASP A 255 -9.45 -42.58 -0.42
C ASP A 255 -9.38 -41.38 -1.38
N LEU A 256 -9.92 -40.22 -0.99
CA LEU A 256 -9.83 -39.01 -1.80
C LEU A 256 -8.36 -38.59 -1.99
N LYS A 257 -8.05 -38.20 -3.23
CA LYS A 257 -6.70 -37.77 -3.59
C LYS A 257 -6.40 -36.40 -2.96
N TRP A 258 -5.15 -36.24 -2.55
CA TRP A 258 -4.61 -34.97 -2.07
C TRP A 258 -4.87 -33.84 -3.08
N ASP A 259 -5.35 -32.71 -2.58
CA ASP A 259 -5.60 -31.51 -3.37
C ASP A 259 -5.29 -30.21 -2.58
N ILE A 260 -5.99 -29.12 -2.94
CA ILE A 260 -5.84 -27.81 -2.32
C ILE A 260 -6.28 -27.80 -0.84
N ALA A 261 -7.09 -28.76 -0.39
CA ALA A 261 -7.57 -28.85 0.98
C ALA A 261 -6.42 -29.04 1.97
N GLU A 262 -5.50 -29.95 1.67
CA GLU A 262 -4.33 -30.28 2.49
C GLU A 262 -3.28 -29.18 2.45
N GLU A 263 -3.04 -28.60 1.28
CA GLU A 263 -2.17 -27.42 1.13
C GLU A 263 -2.69 -26.25 2.01
N ASN A 264 -3.99 -25.96 1.94
CA ASN A 264 -4.62 -24.91 2.74
C ASN A 264 -4.60 -25.21 4.25
N LEU A 265 -4.70 -26.47 4.66
CA LEU A 265 -4.64 -26.87 6.07
C LEU A 265 -3.30 -26.49 6.70
N GLN A 266 -2.18 -26.70 5.98
CA GLN A 266 -0.86 -26.26 6.45
C GLN A 266 -0.82 -24.74 6.68
N SER A 267 -1.33 -23.94 5.73
CA SER A 267 -1.40 -22.49 5.86
C SER A 267 -2.23 -22.04 7.07
N ARG A 268 -3.37 -22.70 7.33
CA ARG A 268 -4.23 -22.41 8.50
C ARG A 268 -3.57 -22.77 9.82
N ILE A 269 -2.86 -23.89 9.90
CA ILE A 269 -2.10 -24.26 11.10
C ILE A 269 -1.03 -23.21 11.41
N ARG A 270 -0.25 -22.78 10.39
CA ARG A 270 0.76 -21.72 10.58
C ARG A 270 0.14 -20.43 11.12
N SER A 271 -0.97 -20.01 10.52
CA SER A 271 -1.73 -18.84 10.95
C SER A 271 -2.22 -18.94 12.40
N ASN A 272 -2.84 -20.07 12.77
CA ASN A 272 -3.34 -20.29 14.12
C ASN A 272 -2.23 -20.16 15.18
N LEU A 273 -1.05 -20.73 14.90
CA LEU A 273 0.10 -20.62 15.79
C LEU A 273 0.60 -19.17 15.90
N LEU A 274 0.76 -18.48 14.77
CA LEU A 274 1.18 -17.08 14.73
C LEU A 274 0.18 -16.16 15.46
N MET A 275 -1.11 -16.42 15.32
CA MET A 275 -2.15 -15.66 16.01
C MET A 275 -2.15 -15.96 17.52
N ALA A 276 -1.94 -17.21 17.94
CA ALA A 276 -1.78 -17.56 19.35
C ALA A 276 -0.59 -16.83 19.99
N ILE A 277 0.53 -16.73 19.28
CA ILE A 277 1.72 -15.97 19.70
C ILE A 277 1.40 -14.47 19.78
N SER A 278 0.77 -13.92 18.74
CA SER A 278 0.28 -12.53 18.70
C SER A 278 -0.56 -12.20 19.93
N ASN A 279 -1.54 -13.04 20.25
CA ASN A 279 -2.43 -12.87 21.40
C ASN A 279 -1.68 -12.96 22.74
N LYS A 280 -0.79 -13.95 22.89
CA LYS A 280 -0.06 -14.16 24.14
C LYS A 280 0.90 -13.03 24.46
N PHE A 281 1.57 -12.48 23.45
CA PHE A 281 2.60 -11.45 23.64
C PHE A 281 2.13 -10.02 23.33
N ASN A 282 0.89 -9.86 22.85
CA ASN A 282 0.34 -8.59 22.37
C ASN A 282 1.23 -7.94 21.28
N TYR A 283 1.60 -8.73 20.27
CA TYR A 283 2.40 -8.28 19.13
C TYR A 283 1.54 -8.30 17.87
N LEU A 284 1.70 -7.33 16.98
CA LEU A 284 0.89 -7.28 15.75
C LEU A 284 1.36 -8.34 14.75
N LEU A 285 0.50 -9.29 14.38
CA LEU A 285 0.77 -10.19 13.25
C LEU A 285 0.70 -9.44 11.92
N LEU A 286 1.78 -9.45 11.15
CA LEU A 286 1.80 -8.92 9.78
C LEU A 286 1.62 -10.05 8.76
N SER A 287 0.60 -9.94 7.92
CA SER A 287 0.44 -10.81 6.74
C SER A 287 1.42 -10.37 5.64
N THR A 288 1.87 -11.34 4.85
CA THR A 288 2.90 -11.13 3.81
C THR A 288 2.36 -11.18 2.39
N GLY A 289 1.04 -11.41 2.21
CA GLY A 289 0.44 -11.51 0.88
C GLY A 289 0.59 -10.22 0.07
N ASN A 290 0.93 -10.36 -1.21
CA ASN A 290 1.09 -9.23 -2.12
C ASN A 290 -0.16 -9.00 -3.01
N LYS A 291 -0.19 -7.88 -3.74
CA LYS A 291 -1.35 -7.52 -4.59
C LYS A 291 -1.64 -8.58 -5.64
N SER A 292 -0.62 -9.23 -6.20
CA SER A 292 -0.78 -10.22 -7.26
C SER A 292 -1.48 -11.47 -6.75
N GLU A 293 -1.01 -12.02 -5.64
CA GLU A 293 -1.61 -13.17 -4.94
C GLU A 293 -3.04 -12.88 -4.49
N MET A 294 -3.27 -11.72 -3.86
CA MET A 294 -4.61 -11.33 -3.40
C MET A 294 -5.58 -11.07 -4.56
N SER A 295 -5.07 -10.62 -5.71
CA SER A 295 -5.90 -10.38 -6.90
C SER A 295 -6.50 -11.67 -7.41
N VAL A 296 -5.67 -12.68 -7.69
CA VAL A 296 -6.12 -13.95 -8.28
C VAL A 296 -6.53 -14.99 -7.23
N GLY A 297 -6.51 -14.62 -5.95
CA GLY A 297 -6.85 -15.50 -4.84
C GLY A 297 -5.89 -16.66 -4.63
N TYR A 298 -4.61 -16.47 -4.98
CA TYR A 298 -3.51 -17.37 -4.68
C TYR A 298 -3.11 -17.20 -3.20
N SER A 299 -4.07 -17.49 -2.33
CA SER A 299 -4.03 -17.23 -0.90
C SER A 299 -5.09 -18.05 -0.18
N THR A 300 -4.85 -18.29 1.11
CA THR A 300 -5.69 -19.10 1.99
C THR A 300 -6.40 -18.22 2.99
N ILE A 301 -7.75 -18.22 2.98
CA ILE A 301 -8.53 -17.58 4.05
C ILE A 301 -8.20 -18.29 5.37
N TYR A 302 -7.92 -17.50 6.41
CA TYR A 302 -7.46 -17.94 7.73
C TYR A 302 -6.08 -18.63 7.71
N GLY A 303 -5.38 -18.61 6.56
CA GLY A 303 -3.99 -19.01 6.43
C GLY A 303 -3.11 -17.77 6.26
N ASP A 304 -2.40 -17.68 5.15
CA ASP A 304 -1.48 -16.58 4.80
C ASP A 304 -2.13 -15.18 4.75
N LEU A 305 -3.46 -15.10 4.58
CA LEU A 305 -4.21 -13.84 4.69
C LEU A 305 -4.33 -13.33 6.13
N SER A 306 -4.00 -14.13 7.14
CA SER A 306 -4.26 -13.76 8.53
C SER A 306 -3.22 -12.76 9.05
N GLY A 307 -3.70 -11.74 9.75
CA GLY A 307 -2.87 -10.70 10.36
C GLY A 307 -3.73 -9.51 10.75
N GLY A 308 -3.13 -8.54 11.46
CA GLY A 308 -3.77 -7.26 11.73
C GLY A 308 -3.47 -6.21 10.65
N LEU A 309 -2.40 -6.40 9.87
CA LEU A 309 -2.03 -5.53 8.75
C LEU A 309 -1.33 -6.36 7.66
N ALA A 310 -1.61 -6.07 6.38
CA ALA A 310 -0.89 -6.61 5.23
C ALA A 310 -0.10 -5.49 4.52
N PRO A 311 1.19 -5.29 4.84
CA PRO A 311 1.98 -4.20 4.26
C PRO A 311 2.09 -4.26 2.73
N LEU A 312 2.07 -5.47 2.14
CA LEU A 312 2.25 -5.67 0.69
C LEU A 312 0.94 -5.82 -0.10
N LYS A 313 -0.23 -5.67 0.55
CA LYS A 313 -1.56 -5.86 -0.07
C LYS A 313 -1.78 -5.06 -1.36
N ASP A 314 -1.15 -3.90 -1.49
CA ASP A 314 -1.23 -3.05 -2.68
C ASP A 314 0.08 -2.99 -3.49
N ILE A 315 0.99 -3.96 -3.31
CA ILE A 315 2.26 -4.09 -4.04
C ILE A 315 2.21 -5.31 -4.97
N PRO A 316 2.25 -5.15 -6.31
CA PRO A 316 2.40 -6.29 -7.23
C PRO A 316 3.73 -7.03 -7.04
N LYS A 317 3.79 -8.33 -7.34
CA LYS A 317 4.98 -9.17 -7.16
C LYS A 317 6.20 -8.61 -7.88
N THR A 318 6.05 -8.14 -9.12
CA THR A 318 7.16 -7.51 -9.87
C THR A 318 7.70 -6.27 -9.16
N LEU A 319 6.85 -5.55 -8.41
CA LEU A 319 7.26 -4.42 -7.59
C LEU A 319 7.89 -4.86 -6.26
N VAL A 320 7.47 -5.97 -5.66
CA VAL A 320 8.14 -6.59 -4.50
C VAL A 320 9.63 -6.82 -4.81
N TYR A 321 9.95 -7.46 -5.94
CA TYR A 321 11.34 -7.68 -6.36
C TYR A 321 12.12 -6.36 -6.55
N LYS A 322 11.50 -5.36 -7.17
CA LYS A 322 12.11 -4.03 -7.39
C LYS A 322 12.40 -3.33 -6.06
N ILE A 323 11.47 -3.38 -5.10
CA ILE A 323 11.64 -2.80 -3.76
C ILE A 323 12.73 -3.55 -2.98
N ALA A 324 12.77 -4.89 -3.03
CA ALA A 324 13.80 -5.68 -2.36
C ALA A 324 15.22 -5.36 -2.88
N LYS A 325 15.39 -5.25 -4.21
CA LYS A 325 16.65 -4.83 -4.83
C LYS A 325 17.03 -3.40 -4.43
N PHE A 326 16.06 -2.49 -4.40
CA PHE A 326 16.26 -1.12 -3.92
C PHE A 326 16.68 -1.08 -2.45
N TYR A 327 16.02 -1.86 -1.60
CA TYR A 327 16.34 -1.98 -0.17
C TYR A 327 17.78 -2.42 0.04
N ASN A 328 18.23 -3.48 -0.63
CA ASN A 328 19.61 -3.97 -0.54
C ASN A 328 20.65 -2.95 -0.99
N LYS A 329 20.32 -2.10 -1.98
CA LYS A 329 21.17 -0.99 -2.41
C LYS A 329 21.23 0.12 -1.36
N LYS A 330 20.10 0.43 -0.71
CA LYS A 330 19.98 1.50 0.28
C LYS A 330 20.56 1.12 1.65
N TYR A 331 20.49 -0.16 2.03
CA TYR A 331 20.93 -0.68 3.33
C TYR A 331 21.94 -1.83 3.15
N PRO A 332 23.18 -1.54 2.72
CA PRO A 332 24.16 -2.56 2.38
C PRO A 332 24.60 -3.45 3.56
N ASN A 333 24.38 -2.98 4.79
CA ASN A 333 24.76 -3.69 6.03
C ASN A 333 23.61 -4.51 6.64
N SER A 334 22.41 -4.49 6.04
CA SER A 334 21.24 -5.25 6.50
C SER A 334 20.47 -5.76 5.30
N LYS A 335 21.08 -6.66 4.52
CA LYS A 335 20.53 -7.10 3.23
C LYS A 335 19.55 -8.26 3.38
N ILE A 336 18.51 -8.25 2.53
CA ILE A 336 17.78 -9.46 2.18
C ILE A 336 18.75 -10.39 1.42
N PRO A 337 18.93 -11.66 1.83
CA PRO A 337 19.81 -12.60 1.15
C PRO A 337 19.53 -12.71 -0.36
N LEU A 338 20.59 -12.76 -1.18
CA LEU A 338 20.42 -12.87 -2.63
C LEU A 338 19.73 -14.17 -3.05
N GLY A 339 19.92 -15.26 -2.30
CA GLY A 339 19.18 -16.51 -2.52
C GLY A 339 17.66 -16.34 -2.44
N ILE A 340 17.17 -15.47 -1.54
CA ILE A 340 15.74 -15.13 -1.46
C ILE A 340 15.29 -14.31 -2.68
N ILE A 341 16.13 -13.41 -3.20
CA ILE A 341 15.78 -12.52 -4.32
C ILE A 341 15.84 -13.26 -5.67
N ASN A 342 16.72 -14.25 -5.80
CA ASN A 342 16.99 -14.93 -7.07
C ASN A 342 16.22 -16.25 -7.24
N ARG A 343 15.66 -16.81 -6.16
CA ARG A 343 14.86 -18.04 -6.25
C ARG A 343 13.51 -17.80 -6.92
N GLU A 344 13.00 -18.86 -7.53
CA GLU A 344 11.63 -18.88 -8.03
C GLU A 344 10.63 -18.85 -6.86
N PRO A 345 9.53 -18.09 -6.96
CA PRO A 345 8.54 -18.00 -5.89
C PRO A 345 7.75 -19.31 -5.74
N SER A 346 7.53 -19.70 -4.48
CA SER A 346 6.86 -20.93 -4.08
C SER A 346 6.32 -20.82 -2.65
N ALA A 347 5.19 -21.48 -2.38
CA ALA A 347 4.62 -21.62 -1.05
C ALA A 347 5.12 -22.88 -0.29
N GLU A 348 5.83 -23.80 -0.96
CA GLU A 348 6.35 -25.06 -0.39
C GLU A 348 5.29 -25.85 0.41
N LEU A 349 4.09 -26.01 -0.16
CA LEU A 349 2.97 -26.76 0.45
C LEU A 349 2.87 -28.20 -0.06
N ARG A 350 3.59 -28.53 -1.13
CA ARG A 350 3.70 -29.87 -1.71
C ARG A 350 5.07 -30.05 -2.39
N PRO A 351 5.48 -31.27 -2.74
CA PRO A 351 6.79 -31.51 -3.37
C PRO A 351 6.98 -30.70 -4.67
N ASN A 352 8.13 -30.03 -4.79
CA ASN A 352 8.55 -29.27 -5.99
C ASN A 352 7.58 -28.18 -6.47
N GLN A 353 6.72 -27.66 -5.60
CA GLN A 353 5.73 -26.64 -5.95
C GLN A 353 6.36 -25.35 -6.48
N LYS A 354 5.78 -24.78 -7.54
CA LYS A 354 6.10 -23.44 -8.04
C LYS A 354 4.81 -22.66 -8.33
N ASP A 355 4.85 -21.34 -8.16
CA ASP A 355 3.68 -20.50 -8.48
C ASP A 355 3.33 -20.57 -9.99
N SER A 356 4.35 -20.78 -10.83
CA SER A 356 4.26 -20.97 -12.28
C SER A 356 3.48 -22.23 -12.70
N ASP A 357 3.24 -23.17 -11.78
CA ASP A 357 2.40 -24.35 -12.02
C ASP A 357 0.93 -23.97 -12.27
N SER A 358 0.48 -22.83 -11.74
CA SER A 358 -0.93 -22.41 -11.73
C SER A 358 -1.18 -21.06 -12.40
N LEU A 359 -0.18 -20.18 -12.39
CA LEU A 359 -0.26 -18.79 -12.84
C LEU A 359 0.70 -18.54 -14.01
N PRO A 360 0.38 -17.59 -14.92
CA PRO A 360 1.38 -17.10 -15.88
C PRO A 360 2.52 -16.38 -15.15
N PRO A 361 3.65 -16.12 -15.81
CA PRO A 361 4.74 -15.31 -15.25
C PRO A 361 4.22 -14.00 -14.66
N TYR A 362 4.79 -13.59 -13.53
CA TYR A 362 4.34 -12.40 -12.80
C TYR A 362 4.44 -11.12 -13.64
N GLU A 363 5.37 -11.07 -14.60
CA GLU A 363 5.51 -9.97 -15.55
C GLU A 363 4.24 -9.76 -16.38
N ASP A 364 3.57 -10.85 -16.77
CA ASP A 364 2.36 -10.79 -17.56
C ASP A 364 1.11 -10.70 -16.68
N LEU A 365 1.10 -11.41 -15.55
CA LEU A 365 0.05 -11.28 -14.55
C LEU A 365 -0.09 -9.82 -14.09
N ASP A 366 0.99 -9.20 -13.64
CA ASP A 366 0.96 -7.84 -13.09
C ASP A 366 0.59 -6.79 -14.15
N LYS A 367 0.93 -7.00 -15.43
CA LYS A 367 0.46 -6.16 -16.54
C LYS A 367 -1.05 -6.26 -16.70
N ILE A 368 -1.61 -7.47 -16.70
CA ILE A 368 -3.05 -7.69 -16.78
C ILE A 368 -3.74 -7.03 -15.57
N LEU A 369 -3.21 -7.24 -14.37
CA LEU A 369 -3.74 -6.63 -13.14
C LEU A 369 -3.75 -5.11 -13.21
N TYR A 370 -2.65 -4.49 -13.62
CA TYR A 370 -2.59 -3.04 -13.76
C TYR A 370 -3.65 -2.52 -14.74
N LEU A 371 -3.79 -3.14 -15.91
CA LEU A 371 -4.74 -2.68 -16.92
C LEU A 371 -6.20 -2.96 -16.56
N TYR A 372 -6.49 -4.12 -15.96
CA TYR A 372 -7.85 -4.51 -15.59
C TYR A 372 -8.32 -3.83 -14.29
N VAL A 373 -7.47 -3.79 -13.26
CA VAL A 373 -7.85 -3.30 -11.92
C VAL A 373 -7.66 -1.79 -11.79
N GLU A 374 -6.54 -1.24 -12.29
CA GLU A 374 -6.24 0.19 -12.11
C GLU A 374 -6.69 1.07 -13.28
N ASN A 375 -6.79 0.50 -14.49
CA ASN A 375 -7.23 1.22 -15.69
C ASN A 375 -8.62 0.82 -16.19
N PHE A 376 -9.26 -0.18 -15.59
CA PHE A 376 -10.61 -0.64 -15.94
C PHE A 376 -10.79 -1.00 -17.43
N LEU A 377 -9.73 -1.53 -18.06
CA LEU A 377 -9.77 -1.94 -19.47
C LEU A 377 -10.46 -3.29 -19.64
N SER A 378 -11.18 -3.44 -20.77
CA SER A 378 -11.77 -4.71 -21.20
C SER A 378 -10.72 -5.73 -21.65
N ILE A 379 -11.12 -7.01 -21.75
CA ILE A 379 -10.24 -8.09 -22.24
C ILE A 379 -9.65 -7.76 -23.62
N ASN A 380 -10.44 -7.17 -24.52
CA ASN A 380 -9.99 -6.81 -25.86
C ASN A 380 -8.97 -5.66 -25.83
N GLU A 381 -9.18 -4.64 -25.02
CA GLU A 381 -8.22 -3.53 -24.86
C GLU A 381 -6.90 -4.01 -24.23
N ILE A 382 -6.97 -4.92 -23.24
CA ILE A 382 -5.78 -5.54 -22.64
C ILE A 382 -5.01 -6.34 -23.70
N PHE A 383 -5.70 -7.13 -24.52
CA PHE A 383 -5.08 -7.87 -25.61
C PHE A 383 -4.39 -6.93 -26.60
N ILE A 384 -5.06 -5.85 -27.01
CA ILE A 384 -4.49 -4.85 -27.94
C ILE A 384 -3.22 -4.23 -27.35
N ALA A 385 -3.25 -3.88 -26.06
CA ALA A 385 -2.15 -3.21 -25.36
C ALA A 385 -0.95 -4.11 -25.05
N THR A 386 -1.18 -5.40 -24.79
CA THR A 386 -0.14 -6.31 -24.27
C THR A 386 0.29 -7.42 -25.23
N LYS A 387 -0.57 -7.77 -26.19
CA LYS A 387 -0.45 -8.96 -27.05
C LYS A 387 -0.43 -10.30 -26.30
N ILE A 388 -0.77 -10.32 -25.00
CA ILE A 388 -0.95 -11.56 -24.22
C ILE A 388 -2.21 -12.27 -24.73
N GLU A 389 -2.16 -13.60 -24.89
CA GLU A 389 -3.28 -14.39 -25.41
C GLU A 389 -4.58 -14.12 -24.63
N LYS A 390 -5.69 -13.91 -25.36
CA LYS A 390 -7.02 -13.63 -24.75
C LYS A 390 -7.46 -14.70 -23.76
N LYS A 391 -7.10 -15.97 -23.99
CA LYS A 391 -7.40 -17.09 -23.09
C LYS A 391 -6.78 -16.90 -21.71
N ILE A 392 -5.53 -16.42 -21.66
CA ILE A 392 -4.81 -16.12 -20.42
C ILE A 392 -5.46 -14.92 -19.72
N ILE A 393 -5.70 -13.83 -20.45
CA ILE A 393 -6.35 -12.62 -19.91
C ILE A 393 -7.69 -12.98 -19.28
N LYS A 394 -8.52 -13.75 -20.00
CA LYS A 394 -9.82 -14.23 -19.52
C LYS A 394 -9.70 -15.06 -18.25
N LYS A 395 -8.79 -16.04 -18.20
CA LYS A 395 -8.53 -16.85 -17.00
C LYS A 395 -8.18 -15.96 -15.80
N ILE A 396 -7.34 -14.95 -15.99
CA ILE A 396 -6.94 -14.03 -14.91
C ILE A 396 -8.09 -13.15 -14.46
N VAL A 397 -8.87 -12.57 -15.38
CA VAL A 397 -10.06 -11.78 -15.04
C VAL A 397 -11.08 -12.61 -14.24
N ASP A 398 -11.34 -13.85 -14.68
CA ASP A 398 -12.24 -14.77 -13.96
C ASP A 398 -11.74 -15.06 -12.54
N LEU A 399 -10.43 -15.24 -12.37
CA LEU A 399 -9.83 -15.43 -11.04
C LEU A 399 -9.97 -14.18 -10.18
N ILE A 400 -9.78 -12.98 -10.75
CA ILE A 400 -9.95 -11.73 -10.01
C ILE A 400 -11.38 -11.63 -9.49
N ASP A 401 -12.37 -11.78 -10.36
CA ASP A 401 -13.77 -11.58 -9.99
C ASP A 401 -14.27 -12.65 -9.01
N LYS A 402 -13.92 -13.93 -9.21
CA LYS A 402 -14.30 -15.03 -8.31
C LYS A 402 -13.70 -14.91 -6.91
N ASN A 403 -12.55 -14.27 -6.75
CA ASN A 403 -11.86 -14.18 -5.46
C ASN A 403 -12.18 -12.91 -4.65
N GLU A 404 -13.25 -12.18 -5.01
CA GLU A 404 -13.71 -11.03 -4.24
C GLU A 404 -14.01 -11.39 -2.77
N PHE A 405 -14.61 -12.56 -2.52
CA PHE A 405 -14.93 -13.02 -1.16
C PHE A 405 -13.68 -13.21 -0.28
N LYS A 406 -12.55 -13.63 -0.84
CA LYS A 406 -11.28 -13.76 -0.11
C LYS A 406 -10.74 -12.38 0.26
N ARG A 407 -10.72 -11.46 -0.71
CA ARG A 407 -10.18 -10.10 -0.50
C ARG A 407 -10.94 -9.31 0.56
N ARG A 408 -12.25 -9.51 0.68
CA ARG A 408 -13.08 -8.87 1.71
C ARG A 408 -12.79 -9.33 3.14
N GLN A 409 -12.11 -10.47 3.31
CA GLN A 409 -11.76 -11.05 4.61
C GLN A 409 -10.27 -10.86 4.99
N GLY A 410 -9.46 -10.32 4.07
CA GLY A 410 -8.07 -10.00 4.36
C GLY A 410 -7.94 -8.73 5.23
N PRO A 411 -6.84 -8.57 5.97
CA PRO A 411 -6.59 -7.41 6.81
C PRO A 411 -6.52 -6.11 5.99
N PRO A 412 -6.61 -4.95 6.66
CA PRO A 412 -6.26 -3.68 6.02
C PRO A 412 -4.82 -3.75 5.47
N GLY A 413 -4.54 -2.99 4.43
CA GLY A 413 -3.20 -2.93 3.86
C GLY A 413 -2.84 -1.56 3.34
N ILE A 414 -1.55 -1.32 3.17
CA ILE A 414 -1.02 0.00 2.87
C ILE A 414 -1.22 0.31 1.39
N LYS A 415 -2.04 1.32 1.09
CA LYS A 415 -2.32 1.78 -0.28
C LYS A 415 -1.17 2.64 -0.81
N VAL A 416 -0.65 2.28 -1.98
CA VAL A 416 0.39 3.07 -2.68
C VAL A 416 0.10 3.28 -4.18
N THR A 417 -0.73 2.43 -4.77
CA THR A 417 -1.14 2.52 -6.18
C THR A 417 -2.29 3.52 -6.33
N ASN A 418 -2.76 3.75 -7.56
CA ASN A 418 -3.88 4.67 -7.76
C ASN A 418 -5.20 4.04 -7.32
N VAL A 419 -5.39 2.74 -7.58
CA VAL A 419 -6.60 1.98 -7.26
C VAL A 419 -6.22 0.73 -6.46
N ALA A 420 -6.64 0.71 -5.20
CA ALA A 420 -6.50 -0.48 -4.35
C ALA A 420 -7.81 -1.29 -4.33
N PHE A 421 -7.71 -2.58 -3.98
CA PHE A 421 -8.90 -3.37 -3.66
C PHE A 421 -9.51 -2.88 -2.35
N GLY A 422 -10.81 -2.57 -2.35
CA GLY A 422 -11.49 -1.96 -1.22
C GLY A 422 -12.28 -0.72 -1.63
N LYS A 423 -12.05 0.42 -0.98
CA LYS A 423 -12.86 1.64 -1.18
C LYS A 423 -12.85 2.18 -2.61
N ASP A 424 -11.72 2.06 -3.32
CA ASP A 424 -11.61 2.52 -4.72
C ASP A 424 -12.30 1.59 -5.73
N ARG A 425 -12.42 0.30 -5.42
CA ARG A 425 -13.00 -0.72 -6.31
C ARG A 425 -13.99 -1.59 -5.55
N ARG A 426 -15.27 -1.22 -5.62
CA ARG A 426 -16.38 -1.88 -4.91
C ARG A 426 -17.11 -2.84 -5.87
N PHE A 427 -16.81 -4.13 -5.80
CA PHE A 427 -17.43 -5.17 -6.64
C PHE A 427 -18.25 -6.15 -5.78
N PRO A 428 -19.36 -6.71 -6.30
CA PRO A 428 -20.16 -7.68 -5.55
C PRO A 428 -19.43 -9.02 -5.40
N ILE A 429 -19.68 -9.71 -4.28
CA ILE A 429 -19.26 -11.12 -4.11
C ILE A 429 -20.14 -12.02 -4.96
N THR A 430 -21.46 -11.90 -4.80
CA THR A 430 -22.44 -12.60 -5.63
C THR A 430 -22.49 -11.91 -7.00
N ASN A 431 -21.71 -12.43 -7.94
CA ASN A 431 -21.55 -11.84 -9.26
C ASN A 431 -21.76 -12.88 -10.36
N GLY A 432 -22.85 -12.73 -11.13
CA GLY A 432 -23.12 -13.55 -12.32
C GLY A 432 -22.65 -12.91 -13.63
N PHE A 433 -22.10 -11.69 -13.59
CA PHE A 433 -21.69 -10.97 -14.78
C PHE A 433 -20.46 -11.62 -15.41
N LYS A 434 -20.56 -11.99 -16.69
CA LYS A 434 -19.43 -12.48 -17.49
C LYS A 434 -19.14 -11.47 -18.59
N ASN A 435 -17.90 -10.99 -18.62
CA ASN A 435 -17.42 -9.90 -19.47
C ASN A 435 -17.09 -10.32 -20.93
N TYR A 436 -17.69 -11.41 -21.43
CA TYR A 436 -17.33 -12.00 -22.72
C TYR A 436 -18.43 -12.85 -23.32
#